data_AF-A0A8T4AFT3-F1
#
_entry.id   AF-A0A8T4AFT3-F1
#
_cell.length_a   1.000
_cell.length_b   1.000
_cell.length_c   1.000
_cell.angle_alpha   90.00
_cell.angle_beta   90.00
_cell.angle_gamma   90.00
#
_symmetry.space_group_name_H-M   'P 1'
#
loop_
_entity.id
_entity.type
_entity.pdbx_description
1 polymer ?
#
loop_
_entity_poly.entity_id
_entity_poly.type
_entity_poly.pdbx_seq_one_letter_code
_entity_poly.pdbx_strand_id
1 'polypeptide(L)' 'QLIRNAKKEQESNKPPKSARLLFKYLSDCQTNE' A
#
# COMPACT_ATOMS: atom_id res chain seq x y z
N GLN A 1 6.84 -3.01 6.73
CA GLN A 1 7.14 -3.74 5.47
C GLN A 1 6.49 -3.12 4.23
N LEU A 2 5.17 -2.84 4.23
CA LEU A 2 4.44 -2.36 3.04
C LEU A 2 4.92 -1.01 2.48
N ILE A 3 5.26 -0.04 3.36
CA ILE A 3 5.78 1.27 2.94
C ILE A 3 7.11 1.13 2.18
N ARG A 4 8.01 0.28 2.67
CA ARG A 4 9.30 0.03 2.02
C ARG A 4 9.12 -0.61 0.64
N ASN A 5 8.17 -1.53 0.53
CA ASN A 5 7.87 -2.19 -0.74
C ASN A 5 7.19 -1.24 -1.73
N ALA A 6 6.27 -0.38 -1.27
CA ALA A 6 5.63 0.63 -2.12
C ALA A 6 6.66 1.61 -2.71
N LYS A 7 7.65 2.06 -1.92
CA LYS A 7 8.76 2.89 -2.43
C LYS A 7 9.58 2.17 -3.50
N LYS A 8 9.97 0.91 -3.25
CA LYS A 8 10.71 0.11 -4.24
C LYS A 8 9.92 -0.16 -5.52
N GLU A 9 8.62 -0.39 -5.40
CA GLU A 9 7.72 -0.60 -6.54
C GLU A 9 7.65 0.66 -7.40
N GLN A 10 7.51 1.83 -6.78
CA GLN A 10 7.51 3.13 -7.45
C GLN A 10 8.85 3.40 -8.17
N GLU A 11 9.98 3.19 -7.51
CA GLU A 11 11.31 3.34 -8.10
C GLU A 11 11.55 2.38 -9.28
N SER A 12 10.97 1.18 -9.21
CA SER A 12 11.11 0.16 -10.26
C SER A 12 10.04 0.26 -11.36
N ASN A 13 9.17 1.28 -11.36
CA ASN A 13 7.98 1.38 -12.22
C ASN A 13 7.12 0.10 -12.23
N LYS A 14 7.12 -0.63 -11.11
CA LYS A 14 6.31 -1.85 -10.93
C LYS A 14 4.88 -1.47 -10.53
N PRO A 15 3.90 -2.34 -10.80
CA PRO A 15 2.53 -2.11 -10.36
C PRO A 15 2.48 -1.84 -8.84
N PRO A 16 1.73 -0.82 -8.37
CA PRO A 16 1.76 -0.36 -6.99
C PRO A 16 0.88 -1.24 -6.08
N LYS A 17 1.21 -2.53 -6.00
CA LYS A 17 0.48 -3.54 -5.23
C LYS A 17 0.52 -3.21 -3.75
N SER A 18 1.70 -2.85 -3.23
CA SER A 18 1.88 -2.56 -1.82
C SER A 18 1.13 -1.30 -1.40
N ALA A 19 1.07 -0.29 -2.28
CA ALA A 19 0.28 0.92 -2.04
C ALA A 19 -1.23 0.63 -2.02
N ARG A 20 -1.71 -0.21 -2.94
CA ARG A 20 -3.13 -0.61 -2.99
C ARG A 20 -3.56 -1.36 -1.72
N LEU A 21 -2.69 -2.24 -1.21
CA LEU A 21 -2.94 -2.96 0.04
C LEU A 21 -2.92 -2.03 1.27
N LEU A 22 -2.01 -1.04 1.27
CA LEU A 22 -1.96 0.02 2.29
C LEU A 22 -3.28 0.81 2.34
N PHE A 23 -3.79 1.23 1.19
CA PHE A 23 -5.08 1.94 1.13
C PHE A 23 -6.21 1.08 1.68
N LYS A 24 -6.31 -0.19 1.23
CA LYS A 24 -7.32 -1.11 1.74
C LYS A 24 -7.25 -1.24 3.27
N TYR A 25 -6.06 -1.44 3.83
CA TYR A 25 -5.88 -1.55 5.28
C TYR A 25 -6.35 -0.31 6.02
N LEU A 26 -6.01 0.89 5.53
CA LEU A 26 -6.45 2.14 6.13
C LEU A 26 -7.97 2.32 6.04
N SER A 27 -8.57 1.99 4.89
CA SER A 27 -10.03 2.01 4.72
C SER A 27 -10.72 1.01 5.64
N ASP A 28 -10.18 -0.21 5.76
CA ASP A 28 -10.71 -1.24 6.66
C ASP A 28 -10.62 -0.75 8.12
N CYS A 29 -9.53 -0.10 8.52
CA CYS A 29 -9.42 0.49 9.87
C CYS A 29 -10.44 1.61 10.10
N GLN A 30 -10.66 2.48 9.12
CA GLN A 30 -11.64 3.58 9.22
C GLN A 30 -13.10 3.10 9.18
N THR A 31 -13.36 1.95 8.56
CA THR A 31 -14.71 1.39 8.40
C THR A 31 -15.12 0.50 9.58
N ASN A 32 -14.15 0.01 10.36
CA ASN A 32 -14.40 -0.83 11.54
C ASN A 32 -14.33 -0.03 12.87
N GLU A 33 -14.48 1.30 12.82
CA GLU A 33 -14.82 2.16 13.97
C GLU A 33 -16.32 2.50 13.95
#